data_AF-A0A430AHN3-F1
#
_entry.id   AF-A0A430AHN3-F1
#
_cell.length_a   1.000
_cell.length_b   1.000
_cell.length_c   1.000
_cell.angle_alpha   90.00
_cell.angle_beta   90.00
_cell.angle_gamma   90.00
#
_symmetry.space_group_name_H-M   'P 1'
#
loop_
_entity.id
_entity.type
_entity.pdbx_description
1 polymer ?
#
loop_
_entity_poly.entity_id
_entity_poly.type
_entity_poly.pdbx_seq_one_letter_code
_entity_poly.pdbx_strand_id
1 'polypeptide(L)'
;MDSFDELLIKKYLHIDKEISKLYEYKNKLKEVFYSQNMATHLVYDAHGVHSEGFRQDIKVINYLESLDIVEERINRYRIRKNYFKEFICSLSDDEKEKLSLKCLNKIPPFLFERIIGEIREIETAINFRYGIEPENFDVVLTENMNVNVERMCDFFAI
;
A
#
# COMPACT_ATOMS: atom_id res chain seq x y z
N MET A 1 -13.61 16.28 14.69
CA MET A 1 -12.88 15.10 14.20
C MET A 1 -12.49 15.40 12.77
N ASP A 2 -11.21 15.29 12.45
CA ASP A 2 -10.74 15.55 11.11
C ASP A 2 -11.16 14.39 10.20
N SER A 3 -11.74 14.69 9.03
CA SER A 3 -12.26 13.67 8.09
C SER A 3 -11.17 12.67 7.66
N PHE A 4 -9.92 13.16 7.67
CA PHE A 4 -8.73 12.39 7.32
C PHE A 4 -8.36 11.33 8.37
N ASP A 5 -8.43 11.66 9.66
CA ASP A 5 -8.08 10.74 10.75
C ASP A 5 -9.03 9.53 10.79
N GLU A 6 -10.32 9.76 10.52
CA GLU A 6 -11.30 8.67 10.39
C GLU A 6 -10.98 7.72 9.23
N LEU A 7 -10.47 8.24 8.11
CA LEU A 7 -10.07 7.43 6.96
C LEU A 7 -8.82 6.60 7.28
N LEU A 8 -7.86 7.15 8.02
CA LEU A 8 -6.66 6.42 8.47
C LEU A 8 -7.03 5.24 9.36
N ILE A 9 -7.89 5.46 10.36
CA ILE A 9 -8.35 4.39 11.24
C ILE A 9 -9.08 3.30 10.43
N LYS A 10 -9.97 3.70 9.51
CA LYS A 10 -10.65 2.75 8.61
C LYS A 10 -9.66 1.93 7.80
N LYS A 11 -8.58 2.53 7.31
CA LYS A 11 -7.55 1.84 6.53
C LYS A 11 -6.80 0.83 7.39
N TYR A 12 -6.41 1.21 8.61
CA TYR A 12 -5.76 0.33 9.57
C TYR A 12 -6.63 -0.88 9.99
N LEU A 13 -7.92 -0.64 10.20
CA LEU A 13 -8.89 -1.72 10.45
C LEU A 13 -9.07 -2.68 9.27
N HIS A 14 -8.74 -2.23 8.05
CA HIS A 14 -8.89 -2.99 6.82
C HIS A 14 -7.55 -3.36 6.16
N ILE A 15 -6.44 -3.38 6.90
CA ILE A 15 -5.12 -3.75 6.36
C ILE A 15 -5.16 -5.11 5.65
N ASP A 16 -5.94 -6.07 6.15
CA ASP A 16 -6.09 -7.38 5.51
C ASP A 16 -6.69 -7.32 4.10
N LYS A 17 -7.62 -6.38 3.86
CA LYS A 17 -8.17 -6.16 2.52
C LYS A 17 -7.10 -5.57 1.60
N GLU A 18 -6.29 -4.64 2.09
CA GLU A 18 -5.21 -4.05 1.30
C GLU A 18 -4.11 -5.07 0.97
N ILE A 19 -3.73 -5.93 1.93
CA ILE A 19 -2.82 -7.05 1.67
C ILE A 19 -3.40 -7.99 0.60
N SER A 20 -4.69 -8.31 0.69
CA SER A 20 -5.35 -9.18 -0.29
C SER A 20 -5.37 -8.57 -1.69
N LYS A 21 -5.67 -7.26 -1.81
CA LYS A 21 -5.58 -6.52 -3.08
C LYS A 21 -4.17 -6.54 -3.67
N LEU A 22 -3.14 -6.41 -2.84
CA LEU A 22 -1.74 -6.50 -3.30
C LEU A 22 -1.39 -7.90 -3.83
N TYR A 23 -1.91 -8.95 -3.19
CA TYR A 23 -1.76 -10.32 -3.72
C TYR A 23 -2.49 -10.51 -5.05
N GLU A 24 -3.70 -9.99 -5.19
CA GLU A 24 -4.42 -10.00 -6.46
C GLU A 24 -3.66 -9.25 -7.55
N TYR A 25 -3.10 -8.08 -7.22
CA TYR A 25 -2.28 -7.30 -8.13
C TYR A 25 -1.01 -8.05 -8.55
N LYS A 26 -0.33 -8.72 -7.61
CA LYS A 26 0.82 -9.59 -7.90
C LYS A 26 0.46 -10.72 -8.87
N ASN A 27 -0.71 -11.34 -8.69
CA ASN A 27 -1.20 -12.38 -9.60
C ASN A 27 -1.52 -11.83 -10.99
N LYS A 28 -2.12 -10.64 -11.07
CA LYS A 28 -2.35 -9.95 -12.35
C LYS A 28 -1.06 -9.63 -13.08
N LEU A 29 -0.01 -9.17 -12.38
CA LEU A 29 1.31 -8.94 -12.99
C LEU A 29 1.87 -10.23 -13.61
N LYS A 30 1.68 -11.37 -12.93
CA LYS A 30 2.05 -12.68 -13.46
C LYS A 30 1.28 -13.02 -14.74
N GLU A 31 -0.04 -12.87 -14.74
CA GLU A 31 -0.89 -13.13 -15.91
C GLU A 31 -0.51 -12.22 -17.10
N VAL A 32 -0.26 -10.93 -16.83
CA VAL A 32 0.14 -9.96 -17.85
C VAL A 32 1.52 -10.30 -18.43
N PHE A 33 2.46 -10.78 -17.61
CA PHE A 33 3.78 -11.17 -18.11
C PHE A 33 3.70 -12.41 -19.01
N TYR A 34 2.99 -13.46 -18.58
CA TYR A 34 2.90 -14.72 -19.33
C TYR A 34 1.93 -14.68 -20.52
N SER A 35 1.07 -13.67 -20.62
CA SER A 35 0.22 -13.46 -21.80
C SER A 35 0.95 -12.78 -22.96
N GLN A 36 2.20 -12.34 -22.76
CA GLN A 36 2.99 -11.70 -23.81
C GLN A 36 3.43 -12.70 -24.86
N ASN A 37 3.47 -12.24 -26.12
CA ASN A 37 4.06 -13.03 -27.19
C ASN A 37 5.58 -13.08 -27.04
N MET A 38 6.12 -14.28 -26.82
CA MET A 38 7.56 -14.51 -26.68
C MET A 38 8.24 -14.90 -28.00
N ALA A 39 7.49 -14.96 -29.11
CA ALA A 39 8.01 -15.33 -30.41
C ALA A 39 8.63 -14.14 -31.15
N THR A 40 9.66 -14.45 -31.95
CA THR A 40 10.23 -13.51 -32.91
C THR A 40 9.31 -13.37 -34.11
N HIS A 41 9.02 -12.13 -34.52
CA HIS A 41 8.21 -11.83 -35.69
C HIS A 41 8.86 -10.73 -36.55
N LEU A 42 8.38 -10.59 -37.77
CA LEU A 42 8.81 -9.53 -38.68
C LEU A 42 7.86 -8.35 -38.54
N VAL A 43 8.43 -7.17 -38.30
CA VAL A 43 7.71 -5.90 -38.20
C VAL A 43 8.05 -5.08 -39.43
N TYR A 44 7.03 -4.43 -39.99
CA TYR A 44 7.17 -3.51 -41.11
C TYR A 44 6.78 -2.11 -40.66
N ASP A 45 7.75 -1.22 -40.59
CA ASP A 45 7.56 0.17 -40.17
C ASP A 45 8.30 1.15 -41.11
N ALA A 46 8.35 2.43 -40.74
CA ALA A 46 9.02 3.46 -41.52
C ALA A 46 10.54 3.23 -41.71
N HIS A 47 11.15 2.35 -40.91
CA HIS A 47 12.56 1.98 -41.00
C HIS A 47 12.80 0.72 -41.86
N GLY A 48 11.74 0.09 -42.38
CA GLY A 48 11.79 -1.08 -43.26
C GLY A 48 11.37 -2.38 -42.58
N VAL A 49 11.79 -3.50 -43.14
CA VAL A 49 11.54 -4.84 -42.55
C VAL A 49 12.63 -5.14 -41.54
N HIS A 50 12.26 -5.32 -40.28
CA HIS A 50 13.17 -5.79 -39.25
C HIS A 50 12.54 -6.90 -38.41
N SER A 51 13.39 -7.70 -37.77
CA SER A 51 12.96 -8.78 -36.89
C SER A 51 12.88 -8.26 -35.46
N GLU A 52 11.70 -8.32 -34.86
CA GLU A 52 11.49 -8.00 -33.46
C GLU A 52 11.30 -9.30 -32.67
N GLY A 53 12.18 -9.52 -31.69
CA GLY A 53 12.15 -10.66 -30.78
C GLY A 53 11.77 -10.24 -29.37
N PHE A 54 11.35 -11.22 -28.56
CA PHE A 54 11.09 -10.97 -27.15
C PHE A 54 12.39 -10.63 -26.40
N ARG A 55 12.48 -9.37 -25.97
CA ARG A 55 13.61 -8.85 -25.19
C ARG A 55 13.56 -9.32 -23.75
N GLN A 56 14.05 -10.54 -23.51
CA GLN A 56 14.11 -11.15 -22.19
C GLN A 56 14.89 -10.28 -21.19
N ASP A 57 15.98 -9.68 -21.64
CA ASP A 57 16.85 -8.80 -20.87
C ASP A 57 16.11 -7.60 -20.27
N ILE A 58 15.14 -7.02 -20.96
CA ILE A 58 14.32 -5.92 -20.41
C ILE A 58 13.06 -6.47 -19.75
N LYS A 59 12.31 -7.33 -20.43
CA LYS A 59 10.97 -7.73 -20.01
C LYS A 59 10.99 -8.55 -18.73
N VAL A 60 11.96 -9.44 -18.56
CA VAL A 60 12.11 -10.25 -17.34
C VAL A 60 12.58 -9.37 -16.18
N ILE A 61 13.55 -8.48 -16.40
CA ILE A 61 14.05 -7.58 -15.35
C ILE A 61 12.92 -6.69 -14.83
N ASN A 62 12.21 -5.99 -15.72
CA ASN A 62 11.09 -5.12 -15.32
C ASN A 62 10.00 -5.89 -14.56
N TYR A 63 9.75 -7.14 -14.95
CA TYR A 63 8.79 -7.99 -14.26
C TYR A 63 9.25 -8.35 -12.83
N LEU A 64 10.52 -8.74 -12.67
CA LEU A 64 11.10 -9.05 -11.36
C LEU A 64 11.12 -7.82 -10.45
N GLU A 65 11.56 -6.67 -10.95
CA GLU A 65 11.53 -5.41 -10.21
C GLU A 65 10.11 -5.06 -9.76
N SER A 66 9.12 -5.23 -10.64
CA SER A 66 7.71 -4.99 -10.30
C SER A 66 7.21 -5.95 -9.20
N LEU A 67 7.65 -7.21 -9.20
CA LEU A 67 7.29 -8.16 -8.15
C LEU A 67 7.95 -7.80 -6.82
N ASP A 68 9.21 -7.39 -6.84
CA ASP A 68 9.96 -7.01 -5.64
C ASP A 68 9.33 -5.80 -4.96
N ILE A 69 8.98 -4.76 -5.72
CA ILE A 69 8.27 -3.57 -5.20
C ILE A 69 6.95 -3.98 -4.52
N VAL A 70 6.18 -4.88 -5.13
CA VAL A 70 4.91 -5.35 -4.57
C VAL A 70 5.14 -6.18 -3.31
N GLU A 71 6.16 -7.04 -3.29
CA GLU A 71 6.49 -7.87 -2.12
C GLU A 71 6.96 -7.01 -0.94
N GLU A 72 7.79 -6.00 -1.19
CA GLU A 72 8.17 -5.03 -0.18
C GLU A 72 6.96 -4.29 0.38
N ARG A 73 6.04 -3.86 -0.49
CA ARG A 73 4.80 -3.20 -0.06
C ARG A 73 3.97 -4.14 0.83
N ILE A 74 3.83 -5.41 0.46
CA ILE A 74 3.16 -6.43 1.29
C ILE A 74 3.84 -6.57 2.65
N ASN A 75 5.18 -6.63 2.67
CA ASN A 75 5.95 -6.74 3.92
C ASN A 75 5.76 -5.53 4.83
N ARG A 76 5.72 -4.31 4.27
CA ARG A 76 5.38 -3.09 5.03
C ARG A 76 3.99 -3.18 5.64
N TYR A 77 2.97 -3.57 4.87
CA TYR A 77 1.60 -3.73 5.39
C TYR A 77 1.49 -4.84 6.44
N ARG A 78 2.25 -5.93 6.32
CA ARG A 78 2.32 -6.98 7.35
C ARG A 78 2.90 -6.46 8.67
N ILE A 79 3.94 -5.62 8.60
CA ILE A 79 4.53 -4.99 9.78
C ILE A 79 3.51 -4.04 10.44
N ARG A 80 2.85 -3.17 9.66
CA ARG A 80 1.72 -2.33 10.15
C ARG A 80 0.68 -3.16 10.87
N LYS A 81 0.25 -4.26 10.24
CA LYS A 81 -0.74 -5.16 10.81
C LYS A 81 -0.29 -5.73 12.15
N ASN A 82 0.97 -6.17 12.27
CA ASN A 82 1.48 -6.78 13.48
C ASN A 82 1.48 -5.77 14.64
N TYR A 83 2.06 -4.59 14.44
CA TYR A 83 2.05 -3.55 15.48
C TYR A 83 0.63 -3.11 15.84
N PHE A 84 -0.22 -2.88 14.83
CA PHE A 84 -1.60 -2.49 15.10
C PHE A 84 -2.38 -3.58 15.83
N LYS A 85 -2.14 -4.85 15.52
CA LYS A 85 -2.75 -5.98 16.24
C LYS A 85 -2.30 -6.04 17.69
N GLU A 86 -1.02 -5.81 17.97
CA GLU A 86 -0.48 -5.73 19.34
C GLU A 86 -1.15 -4.59 20.12
N PHE A 87 -1.31 -3.42 19.50
CA PHE A 87 -2.07 -2.32 20.07
C PHE A 87 -3.52 -2.70 20.37
N ILE A 88 -4.24 -3.30 19.41
CA ILE A 88 -5.63 -3.75 19.64
C ILE A 88 -5.70 -4.78 20.77
N CYS A 89 -4.73 -5.68 20.87
CA CYS A 89 -4.66 -6.63 21.98
C CYS A 89 -4.44 -5.95 23.34
N SER A 90 -3.74 -4.82 23.39
CA SER A 90 -3.48 -4.03 24.59
C SER A 90 -4.69 -3.23 25.11
N LEU A 91 -5.72 -3.06 24.27
CA LEU A 91 -6.96 -2.40 24.67
C LEU A 91 -7.76 -3.27 25.65
N SER A 92 -8.48 -2.62 26.56
CA SER A 92 -9.47 -3.27 27.43
C SER A 92 -10.64 -3.83 26.61
N ASP A 93 -11.36 -4.81 27.16
CA ASP A 93 -12.49 -5.42 26.46
C ASP A 93 -13.60 -4.41 26.15
N ASP A 94 -13.85 -3.45 27.05
CA ASP A 94 -14.78 -2.32 26.84
C ASP A 94 -14.34 -1.41 25.68
N GLU A 95 -13.04 -1.17 25.51
CA GLU A 95 -12.49 -0.39 24.41
C GLU A 95 -12.59 -1.16 23.08
N LYS A 96 -12.32 -2.47 23.09
CA LYS A 96 -12.44 -3.34 21.91
C LYS A 96 -13.87 -3.40 21.38
N GLU A 97 -14.87 -3.51 22.27
CA GLU A 97 -16.28 -3.51 21.86
C GLU A 97 -16.67 -2.20 21.17
N LYS A 98 -16.19 -1.06 21.70
CA LYS A 98 -16.42 0.28 21.13
C LYS A 98 -15.71 0.48 19.79
N LEU A 99 -14.63 -0.25 19.53
CA LEU A 99 -13.84 -0.19 18.31
C LEU A 99 -14.45 -1.03 17.16
N SER A 100 -15.52 -1.79 17.43
CA SER A 100 -16.17 -2.62 16.41
C SER A 100 -16.60 -1.81 15.18
N LEU A 101 -16.30 -2.37 14.00
CA LEU A 101 -16.39 -1.77 12.65
C LEU A 101 -17.68 -1.01 12.31
N LYS A 102 -18.76 -1.18 13.07
CA LYS A 102 -20.06 -0.56 12.81
C LYS A 102 -20.20 0.85 13.40
N CYS A 103 -19.28 1.32 14.23
CA CYS A 103 -19.51 2.49 15.08
C CYS A 103 -18.29 3.41 15.26
N LEU A 104 -17.51 3.67 14.20
CA LEU A 104 -16.45 4.70 14.23
C LEU A 104 -16.95 6.06 14.75
N ASN A 105 -18.18 6.44 14.38
CA ASN A 105 -18.83 7.68 14.83
C ASN A 105 -19.21 7.70 16.33
N LYS A 106 -19.06 6.57 17.04
CA LYS A 106 -19.37 6.45 18.48
C LYS A 106 -18.12 6.13 19.32
N ILE A 107 -16.93 6.18 18.72
CA ILE A 107 -15.69 6.01 19.47
C ILE A 107 -15.54 7.22 20.41
N PRO A 108 -15.32 7.00 21.72
CA PRO A 108 -15.03 8.09 22.65
C PRO A 108 -13.81 8.90 22.18
N PRO A 109 -13.79 10.23 22.32
CA PRO A 109 -12.68 11.08 21.87
C PRO A 109 -11.31 10.63 22.38
N PHE A 110 -11.22 10.19 23.64
CA PHE A 110 -9.97 9.70 24.23
C PHE A 110 -9.42 8.47 23.49
N LEU A 111 -10.30 7.55 23.09
CA LEU A 111 -9.93 6.31 22.42
C LEU A 111 -9.52 6.62 20.97
N PHE A 112 -10.21 7.57 20.34
CA PHE A 112 -9.86 8.07 19.01
C PHE A 112 -8.45 8.66 18.97
N GLU A 113 -8.13 9.58 19.89
CA GLU A 113 -6.80 10.20 19.99
C GLU A 113 -5.71 9.16 20.25
N ARG A 114 -5.99 8.17 21.11
CA ARG A 114 -5.05 7.08 21.41
C ARG A 114 -4.76 6.21 20.19
N ILE A 115 -5.77 5.86 19.40
CA ILE A 115 -5.59 5.10 18.14
C ILE A 115 -4.75 5.89 17.14
N ILE A 116 -5.03 7.19 16.98
CA ILE A 116 -4.28 8.05 16.05
C ILE A 116 -2.83 8.21 16.51
N GLY A 117 -2.59 8.36 17.80
CA GLY A 117 -1.25 8.38 18.38
C GLY A 117 -0.48 7.11 18.02
N GLU A 118 -1.08 5.95 18.25
CA GLU A 118 -0.46 4.67 17.90
C GLU A 118 -0.18 4.56 16.40
N ILE A 119 -1.13 4.93 15.53
CA ILE A 119 -0.92 4.90 14.08
C ILE A 119 0.29 5.75 13.68
N ARG A 120 0.47 6.93 14.28
CA ARG A 120 1.62 7.79 14.01
C ARG A 120 2.93 7.17 14.49
N GLU A 121 2.93 6.51 15.65
CA GLU A 121 4.09 5.78 16.15
C GLU A 121 4.47 4.62 15.22
N ILE A 122 3.48 3.85 14.76
CA ILE A 122 3.68 2.75 13.81
C ILE A 122 4.29 3.26 12.50
N GLU A 123 3.75 4.33 11.92
CA GLU A 123 4.31 4.89 10.68
C GLU A 123 5.73 5.43 10.89
N THR A 124 5.98 6.10 12.01
CA THR A 124 7.33 6.58 12.35
C THR A 124 8.33 5.43 12.47
N ALA A 125 7.94 4.33 13.12
CA ALA A 125 8.76 3.14 13.26
C ALA A 125 9.04 2.46 11.91
N ILE A 126 8.06 2.47 11.00
CA ILE A 126 8.23 1.94 9.65
C ILE A 126 9.18 2.81 8.84
N ASN A 127 9.02 4.14 8.87
CA ASN A 127 9.90 5.06 8.15
C ASN A 127 11.35 4.86 8.59
N PHE A 128 11.59 4.76 9.91
CA PHE A 128 12.92 4.49 10.45
C PHE A 128 13.46 3.13 9.98
N ARG A 129 12.62 2.08 9.99
CA ARG A 129 13.02 0.72 9.59
C ARG A 129 13.44 0.63 8.11
N TYR A 130 12.80 1.40 7.23
CA TYR A 130 13.06 1.37 5.80
C TYR A 130 13.99 2.50 5.33
N GLY A 131 14.49 3.33 6.25
CA GLY A 131 15.40 4.44 5.91
C GLY A 131 14.73 5.54 5.09
N ILE A 132 13.41 5.67 5.18
CA ILE A 132 12.64 6.71 4.50
C ILE A 132 12.82 8.00 5.29
N GLU A 133 13.49 8.99 4.71
CA GLU A 133 13.56 10.32 5.31
C GLU A 133 12.14 10.95 5.28
N PRO A 134 11.68 11.62 6.35
CA PRO A 134 10.41 12.33 6.31
C PRO A 134 10.56 13.55 5.38
N GLU A 135 10.34 13.37 4.07
CA GLU A 135 10.36 14.47 3.12
C GLU A 135 9.27 15.50 3.46
N ASN A 136 9.63 16.78 3.35
CA ASN A 136 8.73 17.91 3.61
C ASN A 136 7.48 17.79 2.73
N PHE A 137 6.32 18.00 3.36
CA PHE A 137 4.97 17.85 2.82
C PHE A 137 4.64 18.80 1.65
N ASP A 138 5.29 18.68 0.50
CA ASP A 138 4.83 19.28 -0.76
C ASP A 138 4.02 18.24 -1.57
N VAL A 139 3.04 17.62 -0.92
CA VAL A 139 2.09 16.74 -1.61
C VAL A 139 1.07 17.63 -2.32
N VAL A 140 1.06 17.61 -3.66
CA VAL A 140 -0.02 18.21 -4.45
C VAL A 140 -1.32 17.44 -4.16
N LEU A 141 -2.08 17.94 -3.18
CA LEU A 141 -3.37 17.41 -2.78
C LEU A 141 -4.32 17.51 -3.98
N THR A 142 -4.81 16.37 -4.44
CA THR A 142 -5.92 16.32 -5.41
C THR A 142 -7.26 16.51 -4.73
N GLU A 143 -8.33 16.87 -5.44
CA GLU A 143 -9.67 16.98 -4.86
C GLU A 143 -10.21 15.64 -4.33
N ASN A 144 -9.63 14.51 -4.75
CA ASN A 144 -10.01 13.18 -4.30
C ASN A 144 -9.25 12.78 -3.02
N MET A 145 -9.93 12.93 -1.89
CA MET A 145 -9.39 12.58 -0.55
C MET A 145 -8.91 11.13 -0.43
N ASN A 146 -9.56 10.17 -1.10
CA ASN A 146 -9.12 8.77 -1.04
C ASN A 146 -7.79 8.57 -1.76
N VAL A 147 -7.59 9.26 -2.88
CA VAL A 147 -6.33 9.25 -3.63
C VAL A 147 -5.24 9.96 -2.83
N ASN A 148 -5.56 11.03 -2.11
CA ASN A 148 -4.60 11.69 -1.23
C ASN A 148 -4.22 10.81 -0.03
N VAL A 149 -5.14 10.04 0.57
CA VAL A 149 -4.83 9.10 1.65
C VAL A 149 -4.00 7.92 1.15
N GLU A 150 -4.32 7.41 -0.05
CA GLU A 150 -3.51 6.37 -0.70
C GLU A 150 -2.10 6.90 -1.00
N ARG A 151 -2.02 8.08 -1.61
CA ARG A 151 -0.77 8.80 -1.85
C ARG A 151 -0.01 9.08 -0.58
N MET A 152 -0.61 9.58 0.50
CA MET A 152 0.12 9.85 1.75
C MET A 152 0.63 8.56 2.39
N CYS A 153 -0.15 7.48 2.42
CA CYS A 153 0.38 6.17 2.85
C CYS A 153 1.47 5.62 1.92
N ASP A 154 1.46 6.02 0.65
CA ASP A 154 2.49 5.69 -0.33
C ASP A 154 3.67 6.68 -0.32
N PHE A 155 3.49 7.92 0.16
CA PHE A 155 4.50 9.00 0.31
C PHE A 155 5.22 8.91 1.65
N PHE A 156 4.57 8.38 2.70
CA PHE A 156 5.27 7.80 3.86
C PHE A 156 5.95 6.46 3.48
N ALA A 157 6.20 6.21 2.19
CA ALA A 157 6.75 4.97 1.64
C ALA A 157 7.51 5.16 0.31
N ILE A 158 8.05 6.36 0.05
CA ILE A 158 9.15 6.59 -0.91
C ILE A 158 10.36 7.04 -0.10
#